data_AF-A0AAU7HPV4-F1
#
_entry.id   AF-A0AAU7HPV4-F1
#
_cell.length_a   1.000
_cell.length_b   1.000
_cell.length_c   1.000
_cell.angle_alpha   90.00
_cell.angle_beta   90.00
_cell.angle_gamma   90.00
#
_symmetry.space_group_name_H-M   'P 1'
#
loop_
_entity.id
_entity.type
_entity.pdbx_description
1 polymer ?
#
loop_
_entity_poly.entity_id
_entity_poly.type
_entity_poly.pdbx_seq_one_letter_code
_entity_poly.pdbx_strand_id
1 'polypeptide(L)'
;MNAKRMQGIEVLRVFAIFMVVLIHSTPEYTRGADTNVAALILQSVSRAGFISFFIISGYFALNEQIVSLKKYYYNRFVAIIIPFLIYAYIHYFMVHFNFGRADYALSGFFSLTTVTNFLHAVIIGPAFNGSMFVSLHYWFVYWIIGAYAVAPFVGYVIQRIELGVRLKAIAFLLGISWYQLYINRYFPSANIISIPYIADGWFIYFLIGGLLNGLKLSKYRKYAYALCIAGYTLTLVITWVNFNVLSNNQPPYGIDINMVLCASGFFILFQTMRESTLTRWITKSSKHTYGIYLTHVFMMYYVSGFTKTATSSDVINSVLTAVAAFVLALIFSIILDNLLILRLLKKLKLSKN
;
A
#
# COMPACT_ATOMS: atom_id res chain seq x y z
N MET A 1 22.44 -10.12 -1.29
CA MET A 1 21.07 -10.62 -1.58
C MET A 1 21.02 -11.01 -3.06
N ASN A 2 20.46 -12.18 -3.44
CA ASN A 2 20.47 -12.63 -4.84
C ASN A 2 19.70 -11.69 -5.77
N ALA A 3 20.30 -11.27 -6.88
CA ALA A 3 19.69 -10.37 -7.87
C ALA A 3 18.29 -10.84 -8.34
N LYS A 4 18.12 -12.15 -8.57
CA LYS A 4 16.83 -12.78 -8.91
C LYS A 4 15.72 -12.52 -7.88
N ARG A 5 16.05 -12.59 -6.59
CA ARG A 5 15.09 -12.36 -5.49
C ARG A 5 14.66 -10.90 -5.42
N MET A 6 15.54 -9.98 -5.80
CA MET A 6 15.21 -8.56 -5.88
C MET A 6 14.23 -8.30 -7.01
N GLN A 7 14.48 -8.84 -8.21
CA GLN A 7 13.60 -8.63 -9.37
C GLN A 7 12.14 -9.04 -9.09
N GLY A 8 11.93 -10.24 -8.53
CA GLY A 8 10.59 -10.71 -8.18
C GLY A 8 9.84 -9.80 -7.19
N ILE A 9 10.54 -9.30 -6.17
CA ILE A 9 9.98 -8.36 -5.18
C ILE A 9 9.66 -7.00 -5.81
N GLU A 10 10.48 -6.52 -6.74
CA GLU A 10 10.20 -5.28 -7.48
C GLU A 10 8.96 -5.42 -8.40
N VAL A 11 8.77 -6.59 -9.03
CA VAL A 11 7.52 -6.87 -9.77
C VAL A 11 6.33 -6.91 -8.80
N LEU A 12 6.46 -7.51 -7.62
CA LEU A 12 5.40 -7.49 -6.59
C LEU A 12 5.07 -6.05 -6.18
N ARG A 13 6.05 -5.15 -6.08
CA ARG A 13 5.79 -3.73 -5.78
C ARG A 13 4.94 -3.07 -6.86
N VAL A 14 5.22 -3.35 -8.14
CA VAL A 14 4.41 -2.84 -9.26
C VAL A 14 3.00 -3.42 -9.26
N PHE A 15 2.87 -4.72 -8.99
CA PHE A 15 1.58 -5.37 -8.82
C PHE A 15 0.78 -4.77 -7.67
N ALA A 16 1.41 -4.58 -6.51
CA ALA A 16 0.79 -4.01 -5.32
C ALA A 16 0.29 -2.58 -5.58
N ILE A 17 1.05 -1.74 -6.29
CA ILE A 17 0.58 -0.40 -6.62
C ILE A 17 -0.61 -0.42 -7.56
N PHE A 18 -0.65 -1.30 -8.55
CA PHE A 18 -1.80 -1.45 -9.42
C PHE A 18 -3.03 -1.86 -8.62
N MET A 19 -2.87 -2.77 -7.66
CA MET A 19 -3.95 -3.19 -6.76
C MET A 19 -4.46 -2.05 -5.88
N VAL A 20 -3.61 -1.12 -5.44
CA VAL A 20 -4.05 0.11 -4.76
C VAL A 20 -4.92 0.98 -5.68
N VAL A 21 -4.51 1.18 -6.93
CA VAL A 21 -5.32 1.94 -7.89
C VAL A 21 -6.67 1.25 -8.12
N LEU A 22 -6.68 -0.08 -8.21
CA LEU A 22 -7.90 -0.88 -8.39
C LEU A 22 -8.86 -0.77 -7.19
N ILE A 23 -8.35 -0.78 -5.95
CA ILE A 23 -9.18 -0.57 -4.74
C ILE A 23 -9.95 0.74 -4.86
N HIS A 24 -9.26 1.82 -5.25
CA HIS A 24 -9.86 3.16 -5.32
C HIS A 24 -10.79 3.33 -6.52
N SER A 25 -10.58 2.56 -7.58
CA SER A 25 -11.44 2.55 -8.78
C SER A 25 -12.68 1.68 -8.62
N THR A 26 -12.77 0.88 -7.54
CA THR A 26 -13.86 -0.05 -7.28
C THR A 26 -14.73 0.48 -6.14
N PRO A 27 -16.08 0.42 -6.23
CA PRO A 27 -16.94 0.70 -5.08
C PRO A 27 -16.63 -0.19 -3.87
N GLU A 28 -16.91 0.30 -2.65
CA GLU A 28 -16.77 -0.53 -1.45
C GLU A 28 -17.97 -1.47 -1.29
N TYR A 29 -17.72 -2.72 -0.89
CA TYR A 29 -18.78 -3.66 -0.54
C TYR A 29 -19.21 -3.38 0.90
N THR A 30 -20.43 -2.89 1.06
CA THR A 30 -20.99 -2.43 2.34
C THR A 30 -22.42 -2.98 2.53
N ARG A 31 -23.01 -2.75 3.71
CA ARG A 31 -24.38 -3.21 4.01
C ARG A 31 -25.39 -2.60 3.03
N GLY A 32 -26.22 -3.43 2.40
CA GLY A 32 -27.18 -3.00 1.38
C GLY A 32 -26.60 -2.95 -0.04
N ALA A 33 -25.32 -3.30 -0.22
CA ALA A 33 -24.69 -3.51 -1.52
C ALA A 33 -24.77 -4.98 -1.97
N ASP A 34 -25.82 -5.70 -1.55
CA ASP A 34 -25.95 -7.16 -1.62
C ASP A 34 -25.86 -7.67 -3.07
N THR A 35 -26.26 -6.85 -4.04
CA THR A 35 -26.21 -7.12 -5.48
C THR A 35 -24.91 -6.65 -6.15
N ASN A 36 -24.03 -5.94 -5.44
CA ASN A 36 -22.79 -5.38 -5.98
C ASN A 36 -21.66 -6.43 -6.00
N VAL A 37 -21.82 -7.42 -6.89
CA VAL A 37 -20.84 -8.49 -7.13
C VAL A 37 -19.49 -7.93 -7.58
N ALA A 38 -19.49 -6.80 -8.31
CA ALA A 38 -18.28 -6.12 -8.76
C ALA A 38 -17.42 -5.67 -7.56
N ALA A 39 -18.03 -4.99 -6.59
CA ALA A 39 -17.36 -4.57 -5.37
C ALA A 39 -16.83 -5.77 -4.58
N LEU A 40 -17.62 -6.84 -4.43
CA LEU A 40 -17.21 -8.04 -3.70
C LEU A 40 -15.96 -8.70 -4.33
N ILE A 41 -15.97 -8.91 -5.64
CA ILE A 41 -14.89 -9.57 -6.40
C ILE A 41 -13.63 -8.70 -6.41
N LEU A 42 -13.76 -7.44 -6.84
CA LEU A 42 -12.62 -6.58 -7.09
C LEU A 42 -11.99 -6.05 -5.80
N GLN A 43 -12.76 -5.72 -4.76
CA GLN A 43 -12.19 -5.35 -3.45
C GLN A 43 -11.43 -6.53 -2.84
N SER A 44 -11.94 -7.77 -2.97
CA SER A 44 -11.31 -8.94 -2.37
C SER A 44 -9.88 -9.18 -2.88
N VAL A 45 -9.66 -9.11 -4.19
CA VAL A 45 -8.31 -9.32 -4.77
C VAL A 45 -7.40 -8.12 -4.55
N SER A 46 -7.95 -6.91 -4.67
CA SER A 46 -7.17 -5.67 -4.66
C SER A 46 -6.66 -5.33 -3.26
N ARG A 47 -7.45 -5.58 -2.19
CA ARG A 47 -7.05 -5.42 -0.79
C ARG A 47 -5.88 -6.34 -0.41
N ALA A 48 -5.91 -7.60 -0.85
CA ALA A 48 -4.80 -8.54 -0.63
C ALA A 48 -3.51 -8.10 -1.36
N GLY A 49 -3.66 -7.56 -2.58
CA GLY A 49 -2.53 -6.98 -3.32
C GLY A 49 -1.91 -5.78 -2.61
N PHE A 50 -2.74 -4.87 -2.10
CA PHE A 50 -2.32 -3.71 -1.31
C PHE A 50 -1.49 -4.12 -0.08
N ILE A 51 -1.90 -5.16 0.65
CA ILE A 51 -1.18 -5.66 1.84
C ILE A 51 0.28 -6.00 1.55
N SER A 52 0.59 -6.39 0.32
CA SER A 52 1.96 -6.69 -0.10
C SER A 52 2.92 -5.50 0.09
N PHE A 53 2.43 -4.25 0.10
CA PHE A 53 3.27 -3.08 0.39
C PHE A 53 3.87 -3.09 1.78
N PHE A 54 3.11 -3.51 2.79
CA PHE A 54 3.59 -3.59 4.17
C PHE A 54 4.66 -4.67 4.29
N ILE A 55 4.41 -5.84 3.69
CA ILE A 55 5.35 -6.96 3.67
C ILE A 55 6.65 -6.56 2.95
N ILE A 56 6.57 -5.93 1.78
CA ILE A 56 7.74 -5.46 1.04
C ILE A 56 8.52 -4.42 1.87
N SER A 57 7.82 -3.44 2.44
CA SER A 57 8.43 -2.39 3.25
C SER A 57 9.20 -2.97 4.44
N GLY A 58 8.60 -3.92 5.15
CA GLY A 58 9.24 -4.60 6.27
C GLY A 58 10.40 -5.49 5.86
N TYR A 59 10.26 -6.20 4.75
CA TYR A 59 11.32 -7.05 4.19
C TYR A 59 12.62 -6.28 3.95
N PHE A 60 12.54 -5.05 3.43
CA PHE A 60 13.71 -4.21 3.22
C PHE A 60 14.13 -3.46 4.48
N ALA A 61 13.21 -2.77 5.16
CA ALA A 61 13.57 -1.86 6.24
C ALA A 61 14.07 -2.56 7.50
N LEU A 62 13.54 -3.74 7.84
CA LEU A 62 13.93 -4.48 9.04
C LEU A 62 15.23 -5.29 8.85
N ASN A 63 15.67 -5.47 7.61
CA ASN A 63 16.89 -6.22 7.27
C ASN A 63 18.02 -5.33 6.74
N GLU A 64 17.83 -4.00 6.75
CA GLU A 64 18.86 -3.04 6.40
C GLU A 64 19.99 -3.07 7.44
N GLN A 65 21.23 -3.04 6.95
CA GLN A 65 22.42 -2.94 7.81
C GLN A 65 22.67 -1.46 8.12
N ILE A 66 22.27 -1.05 9.32
CA ILE A 66 22.30 0.36 9.72
C ILE A 66 23.66 0.71 10.32
N VAL A 67 24.48 1.43 9.55
CA VAL A 67 25.78 1.92 10.02
C VAL A 67 25.64 3.15 10.93
N SER A 68 24.68 4.03 10.64
CA SER A 68 24.44 5.25 11.42
C SER A 68 22.96 5.62 11.41
N LEU A 69 22.39 5.83 12.61
CA LEU A 69 21.00 6.25 12.78
C LEU A 69 20.72 7.60 12.11
N LYS A 70 21.64 8.56 12.24
CA LYS A 70 21.52 9.89 11.61
C LYS A 70 21.40 9.75 10.08
N LYS A 71 22.28 8.94 9.47
CA LYS A 71 22.27 8.70 8.02
C LYS A 71 21.00 7.95 7.59
N TYR A 72 20.57 6.96 8.38
CA TYR A 72 19.35 6.19 8.15
C TYR A 72 18.11 7.08 8.08
N TYR A 73 17.86 7.88 9.11
CA TYR A 73 16.68 8.75 9.17
C TYR A 73 16.73 9.85 8.13
N TYR A 74 17.89 10.48 7.91
CA TYR A 74 18.04 11.51 6.88
C TYR A 74 17.74 10.97 5.47
N ASN A 75 18.27 9.79 5.13
CA ASN A 75 18.04 9.20 3.81
C ASN A 75 16.57 8.89 3.54
N ARG A 76 15.83 8.45 4.57
CA ARG A 76 14.39 8.18 4.50
C ARG A 76 13.58 9.46 4.46
N PHE A 77 13.91 10.44 5.31
CA PHE A 77 13.30 11.77 5.26
C PHE A 77 13.38 12.34 3.85
N VAL A 78 14.59 12.37 3.28
CA VAL A 78 14.81 12.88 1.91
C VAL A 78 14.06 12.05 0.87
N ALA A 79 14.06 10.72 0.97
CA ALA A 79 13.46 9.85 -0.03
C ALA A 79 11.91 9.76 0.03
N ILE A 80 11.30 10.10 1.17
CA ILE A 80 9.86 9.93 1.41
C ILE A 80 9.17 11.28 1.50
N ILE A 81 9.66 12.16 2.37
CA ILE A 81 9.01 13.44 2.68
C ILE A 81 9.15 14.41 1.52
N ILE A 82 10.34 14.53 0.93
CA ILE A 82 10.55 15.50 -0.16
C ILE A 82 9.68 15.19 -1.38
N PRO A 83 9.65 13.95 -1.93
CA PRO A 83 8.72 13.66 -3.02
C PRO A 83 7.27 13.81 -2.59
N PHE A 84 6.92 13.36 -1.37
CA PHE A 84 5.56 13.52 -0.84
C PHE A 84 5.11 14.98 -0.87
N LEU A 85 5.89 15.91 -0.33
CA LEU A 85 5.52 17.33 -0.30
C LEU A 85 5.32 17.90 -1.71
N ILE A 86 6.16 17.51 -2.67
CA ILE A 86 6.05 17.99 -4.06
C ILE A 86 4.77 17.46 -4.72
N TYR A 87 4.54 16.14 -4.67
CA TYR A 87 3.36 15.53 -5.28
C TYR A 87 2.06 15.94 -4.56
N ALA A 88 2.07 15.98 -3.23
CA ALA A 88 0.92 16.40 -2.44
C ALA A 88 0.59 17.87 -2.66
N TYR A 89 1.59 18.74 -2.90
CA TYR A 89 1.35 20.13 -3.25
C TYR A 89 0.64 20.25 -4.60
N ILE A 90 1.13 19.52 -5.60
CA ILE A 90 0.48 19.46 -6.93
C ILE A 90 -0.96 18.96 -6.78
N HIS A 91 -1.17 17.85 -6.06
CA HIS A 91 -2.51 17.31 -5.82
C HIS A 91 -3.43 18.30 -5.08
N TYR A 92 -2.95 18.89 -3.99
CA TYR A 92 -3.68 19.89 -3.22
C TYR A 92 -4.11 21.06 -4.12
N PHE A 93 -3.18 21.61 -4.87
CA PHE A 93 -3.46 22.70 -5.80
C PHE A 93 -4.52 22.30 -6.83
N MET A 94 -4.38 21.11 -7.42
CA MET A 94 -5.32 20.64 -8.44
C MET A 94 -6.75 20.48 -7.91
N VAL A 95 -6.91 20.00 -6.68
CA VAL A 95 -8.21 19.83 -6.03
C VAL A 95 -8.85 21.17 -5.67
N HIS A 96 -8.08 22.12 -5.16
CA HIS A 96 -8.63 23.38 -4.62
C HIS A 96 -8.74 24.52 -5.65
N PHE A 97 -8.08 24.42 -6.80
CA PHE A 97 -8.02 25.50 -7.80
C PHE A 97 -8.59 25.10 -9.17
N ASN A 98 -9.43 24.06 -9.24
CA ASN A 98 -10.13 23.63 -10.46
C ASN A 98 -9.19 23.52 -11.67
N PHE A 99 -8.04 22.88 -11.48
CA PHE A 99 -6.98 22.81 -12.48
C PHE A 99 -7.50 22.28 -13.82
N GLY A 100 -7.28 23.05 -14.90
CA GLY A 100 -7.73 22.70 -16.26
C GLY A 100 -9.19 23.05 -16.57
N ARG A 101 -9.93 23.72 -15.67
CA ARG A 101 -11.32 24.15 -15.90
C ARG A 101 -11.58 25.65 -15.76
N ALA A 102 -10.66 26.40 -15.17
CA ALA A 102 -10.79 27.85 -14.96
C ALA A 102 -9.69 28.63 -15.72
N ASP A 103 -10.04 29.78 -16.30
CA ASP A 103 -9.15 30.61 -17.14
C ASP A 103 -7.93 31.17 -16.40
N TYR A 104 -7.93 31.11 -15.05
CA TYR A 104 -6.80 31.49 -14.19
C TYR A 104 -6.40 30.37 -13.22
N ALA A 105 -6.55 29.10 -13.61
CA ALA A 105 -6.31 27.95 -12.74
C ALA A 105 -4.88 27.83 -12.20
N LEU A 106 -3.90 28.55 -12.76
CA LEU A 106 -2.52 28.63 -12.25
C LEU A 106 -2.27 29.86 -11.35
N SER A 107 -3.21 30.82 -11.32
CA SER A 107 -3.11 31.98 -10.46
C SER A 107 -3.10 31.52 -9.00
N GLY A 108 -2.09 31.96 -8.25
CA GLY A 108 -1.94 31.56 -6.86
C GLY A 108 -1.20 30.23 -6.61
N PHE A 109 -0.65 29.56 -7.64
CA PHE A 109 0.19 28.35 -7.44
C PHE A 109 1.41 28.60 -6.56
N PHE A 110 1.91 29.83 -6.49
CA PHE A 110 3.01 30.20 -5.58
C PHE A 110 2.57 31.27 -4.56
N SER A 111 1.26 31.45 -4.35
CA SER A 111 0.82 32.42 -3.33
C SER A 111 1.18 31.92 -1.94
N LEU A 112 1.55 32.85 -1.06
CA LEU A 112 1.85 32.53 0.33
C LEU A 112 0.68 31.82 1.00
N THR A 113 -0.55 32.30 0.78
CA THR A 113 -1.79 31.71 1.32
C THR A 113 -1.98 30.25 0.89
N THR A 114 -1.76 29.94 -0.39
CA THR A 114 -1.88 28.56 -0.90
C THR A 114 -0.86 27.64 -0.22
N VAL A 115 0.39 28.10 -0.13
CA VAL A 115 1.48 27.32 0.49
C VAL A 115 1.22 27.12 1.98
N THR A 116 0.79 28.14 2.72
CA THR A 116 0.49 28.02 4.15
C THR A 116 -0.68 27.09 4.40
N ASN A 117 -1.75 27.18 3.60
CA ASN A 117 -2.91 26.30 3.75
C ASN A 117 -2.55 24.85 3.42
N PHE A 118 -1.73 24.62 2.40
CA PHE A 118 -1.19 23.29 2.10
C PHE A 118 -0.36 22.73 3.26
N LEU A 119 0.57 23.50 3.82
CA LEU A 119 1.40 23.03 4.94
C LEU A 119 0.54 22.71 6.16
N HIS A 120 -0.48 23.52 6.44
CA HIS A 120 -1.45 23.26 7.49
C HIS A 120 -2.24 21.96 7.23
N ALA A 121 -2.68 21.74 5.99
CA ALA A 121 -3.35 20.52 5.56
C ALA A 121 -2.47 19.26 5.73
N VAL A 122 -1.18 19.37 5.44
CA VAL A 122 -0.20 18.29 5.66
C VAL A 122 0.02 18.01 7.15
N ILE A 123 0.05 19.04 8.00
CA ILE A 123 0.25 18.88 9.45
C ILE A 123 -0.96 18.23 10.12
N ILE A 124 -2.17 18.67 9.78
CA ILE A 124 -3.41 18.07 10.32
C ILE A 124 -3.58 16.63 9.79
N GLY A 125 -3.12 16.39 8.57
CA GLY A 125 -3.07 15.07 7.98
C GLY A 125 -4.35 14.66 7.24
N PRO A 126 -4.38 13.44 6.69
CA PRO A 126 -5.34 13.02 5.68
C PRO A 126 -6.72 12.66 6.25
N ALA A 127 -6.84 12.52 7.57
CA ALA A 127 -8.09 12.16 8.24
C ALA A 127 -9.07 13.35 8.40
N PHE A 128 -8.58 14.58 8.28
CA PHE A 128 -9.42 15.77 8.41
C PHE A 128 -10.04 16.14 7.06
N ASN A 129 -11.29 15.73 6.85
CA ASN A 129 -12.04 15.99 5.62
C ASN A 129 -12.76 17.36 5.68
N GLY A 130 -11.97 18.43 5.81
CA GLY A 130 -12.45 19.82 5.86
C GLY A 130 -12.03 20.65 4.64
N SER A 131 -12.15 21.97 4.72
CA SER A 131 -11.73 22.90 3.66
C SER A 131 -10.24 22.82 3.30
N MET A 132 -9.42 22.25 4.18
CA MET A 132 -7.98 22.07 4.01
C MET A 132 -7.63 20.58 3.85
N PHE A 133 -8.39 19.86 3.04
CA PHE A 133 -8.15 18.45 2.76
C PHE A 133 -7.10 18.27 1.66
N VAL A 134 -6.10 17.41 1.88
CA VAL A 134 -5.16 17.01 0.81
C VAL A 134 -5.71 15.80 0.08
N SER A 135 -5.71 14.63 0.73
CA SER A 135 -6.39 13.43 0.26
C SER A 135 -6.29 12.29 1.28
N LEU A 136 -7.36 11.51 1.44
CA LEU A 136 -7.41 10.33 2.33
C LEU A 136 -6.37 9.29 1.94
N HIS A 137 -6.12 9.09 0.63
CA HIS A 137 -5.23 8.04 0.15
C HIS A 137 -3.79 8.18 0.67
N TYR A 138 -3.37 9.38 1.07
CA TYR A 138 -2.02 9.64 1.60
C TYR A 138 -1.74 9.06 2.98
N TRP A 139 -2.74 8.49 3.67
CA TRP A 139 -2.58 7.91 5.00
C TRP A 139 -1.39 6.94 5.13
N PHE A 140 -1.10 6.16 4.09
CA PHE A 140 0.01 5.21 4.12
C PHE A 140 1.39 5.90 4.18
N VAL A 141 1.54 7.15 3.70
CA VAL A 141 2.77 7.94 3.89
C VAL A 141 2.99 8.24 5.37
N TYR A 142 1.95 8.68 6.07
CA TYR A 142 2.02 8.96 7.51
C TYR A 142 2.32 7.68 8.28
N TRP A 143 1.67 6.58 7.91
CA TRP A 143 1.93 5.27 8.50
C TRP A 143 3.37 4.79 8.29
N ILE A 144 3.91 4.87 7.06
CA ILE A 144 5.27 4.37 6.76
C ILE A 144 6.35 5.22 7.43
N ILE A 145 6.11 6.51 7.63
CA ILE A 145 6.99 7.38 8.44
C ILE A 145 7.10 6.83 9.86
N GLY A 146 5.97 6.50 10.49
CA GLY A 146 5.93 5.89 11.82
C GLY A 146 6.64 4.53 11.85
N ALA A 147 6.35 3.66 10.89
CA ALA A 147 6.98 2.35 10.80
C ALA A 147 8.51 2.44 10.63
N TYR A 148 8.99 3.40 9.83
CA TYR A 148 10.43 3.63 9.64
C TYR A 148 11.11 4.35 10.81
N ALA A 149 10.36 5.10 11.62
CA ALA A 149 10.89 5.67 12.86
C ALA A 149 11.31 4.57 13.85
N VAL A 150 10.55 3.47 13.93
CA VAL A 150 10.83 2.36 14.85
C VAL A 150 11.65 1.21 14.22
N ALA A 151 11.77 1.20 12.90
CA ALA A 151 12.41 0.12 12.15
C ALA A 151 13.86 -0.21 12.57
N PRO A 152 14.74 0.72 12.98
CA PRO A 152 16.08 0.35 13.46
C PRO A 152 16.05 -0.52 14.71
N PHE A 153 15.17 -0.21 15.65
CA PHE A 153 15.01 -0.96 16.90
C PHE A 153 14.37 -2.32 16.64
N VAL A 154 13.27 -2.33 15.88
CA VAL A 154 12.56 -3.57 15.56
C VAL A 154 13.42 -4.48 14.68
N GLY A 155 14.15 -3.92 13.72
CA GLY A 155 15.07 -4.65 12.85
C GLY A 155 16.18 -5.34 13.65
N TYR A 156 16.71 -4.70 14.69
CA TYR A 156 17.70 -5.29 15.59
C TYR A 156 17.18 -6.56 16.28
N VAL A 157 15.91 -6.59 16.68
CA VAL A 157 15.27 -7.79 17.26
C VAL A 157 15.04 -8.86 16.21
N ILE A 158 14.44 -8.48 15.06
CA ILE A 158 14.10 -9.41 13.98
C ILE A 158 15.33 -10.12 13.41
N GLN A 159 16.45 -9.42 13.26
CA GLN A 159 17.68 -9.99 12.70
C GLN A 159 18.30 -11.06 13.63
N ARG A 160 18.01 -11.04 14.94
CA ARG A 160 18.47 -12.05 15.91
C ARG A 160 17.65 -13.33 15.92
N ILE A 161 16.45 -13.32 15.31
CA ILE A 161 15.62 -14.52 15.24
C ILE A 161 16.23 -15.47 14.22
N GLU A 162 16.61 -16.65 14.71
CA GLU A 162 17.19 -17.73 13.91
C GLU A 162 16.28 -18.15 12.76
N LEU A 163 16.87 -18.43 11.59
CA LEU A 163 16.15 -18.81 10.38
C LEU A 163 15.19 -20.01 10.58
N GLY A 164 15.57 -20.98 11.41
CA GLY A 164 14.75 -22.16 11.71
C GLY A 164 13.47 -21.85 12.49
N VAL A 165 13.43 -20.72 13.22
CA VAL A 165 12.33 -20.33 14.10
C VAL A 165 11.45 -19.24 13.48
N ARG A 166 11.90 -18.53 12.43
CA ARG A 166 11.15 -17.41 11.83
C ARG A 166 9.72 -17.74 11.41
N LEU A 167 9.48 -18.94 10.85
CA LEU A 167 8.10 -19.37 10.50
C LEU A 167 7.23 -19.59 11.75
N LYS A 168 7.81 -20.11 12.84
CA LYS A 168 7.11 -20.25 14.13
C LYS A 168 6.81 -18.87 14.73
N ALA A 169 7.74 -17.92 14.61
CA ALA A 169 7.52 -16.54 15.04
C ALA A 169 6.39 -15.86 14.26
N ILE A 170 6.33 -16.06 12.93
CA ILE A 170 5.20 -15.58 12.11
C ILE A 170 3.88 -16.20 12.61
N ALA A 171 3.84 -17.52 12.81
CA ALA A 171 2.65 -18.21 13.29
C ALA A 171 2.20 -17.70 14.68
N PHE A 172 3.14 -17.43 15.58
CA PHE A 172 2.87 -16.86 16.90
C PHE A 172 2.28 -15.46 16.82
N LEU A 173 2.88 -14.56 16.02
CA LEU A 173 2.37 -13.19 15.81
C LEU A 173 0.95 -13.21 15.24
N LEU A 174 0.69 -14.10 14.27
CA LEU A 174 -0.64 -14.26 13.68
C LEU A 174 -1.64 -14.83 14.68
N GLY A 175 -1.26 -15.85 15.46
CA GLY A 175 -2.13 -16.45 16.47
C GLY A 175 -2.59 -15.45 17.53
N ILE A 176 -1.66 -14.65 18.04
CA ILE A 176 -1.95 -13.54 18.97
C ILE A 176 -2.89 -12.50 18.33
N SER A 177 -2.59 -12.10 17.09
CA SER A 177 -3.38 -11.08 16.38
C SER A 177 -4.80 -11.57 16.08
N TRP A 178 -4.95 -12.83 15.67
CA TRP A 178 -6.23 -13.44 15.35
C TRP A 178 -7.07 -13.73 16.59
N TYR A 179 -6.46 -14.14 17.70
CA TYR A 179 -7.16 -14.25 18.97
C TYR A 179 -7.84 -12.93 19.31
N GLN A 180 -7.08 -11.83 19.35
CA GLN A 180 -7.62 -10.51 19.65
C GLN A 180 -8.68 -10.08 18.62
N LEU A 181 -8.41 -10.28 17.33
CA LEU A 181 -9.30 -9.86 16.23
C LEU A 181 -10.65 -10.57 16.28
N TYR A 182 -10.65 -11.90 16.34
CA TYR A 182 -11.89 -12.69 16.20
C TYR A 182 -12.70 -12.75 17.50
N ILE A 183 -12.05 -12.73 18.67
CA ILE A 183 -12.75 -12.54 19.95
C ILE A 183 -13.48 -11.20 19.93
N ASN A 184 -12.79 -10.09 19.61
CA ASN A 184 -13.44 -8.78 19.53
C ASN A 184 -14.57 -8.72 18.52
N ARG A 185 -14.41 -9.38 17.36
CA ARG A 185 -15.39 -9.31 16.28
C ARG A 185 -16.66 -10.13 16.54
N TYR A 186 -16.52 -11.32 17.10
CA TYR A 186 -17.65 -12.28 17.20
C TYR A 186 -18.10 -12.53 18.65
N PHE A 187 -17.22 -12.32 19.62
CA PHE A 187 -17.49 -12.56 21.05
C PHE A 187 -16.95 -11.41 21.92
N PRO A 188 -17.34 -10.14 21.69
CA PRO A 188 -16.74 -9.00 22.36
C PRO A 188 -16.80 -9.09 23.89
N SER A 189 -17.89 -9.67 24.44
CA SER A 189 -18.05 -9.88 25.89
C SER A 189 -17.11 -10.93 26.48
N ALA A 190 -16.52 -11.79 25.65
CA ALA A 190 -15.54 -12.80 26.07
C ALA A 190 -14.09 -12.28 26.05
N ASN A 191 -13.87 -11.01 25.67
CA ASN A 191 -12.55 -10.42 25.62
C ASN A 191 -12.02 -10.04 27.02
N ILE A 192 -11.52 -11.02 27.76
CA ILE A 192 -11.01 -10.83 29.12
C ILE A 192 -9.51 -10.46 29.10
N ILE A 193 -8.78 -10.84 28.05
CA ILE A 193 -7.34 -10.61 27.90
C ILE A 193 -7.12 -9.60 26.79
N SER A 194 -6.82 -8.36 27.16
CA SER A 194 -6.47 -7.31 26.20
C SER A 194 -4.99 -7.34 25.88
N ILE A 195 -4.65 -7.65 24.63
CA ILE A 195 -3.27 -7.63 24.14
C ILE A 195 -2.89 -6.20 23.74
N PRO A 196 -1.69 -5.71 24.11
CA PRO A 196 -1.22 -4.38 23.71
C PRO A 196 -1.33 -4.14 22.20
N TYR A 197 -1.72 -2.92 21.83
CA TYR A 197 -2.13 -2.63 20.47
C TYR A 197 -1.00 -2.68 19.44
N ILE A 198 -1.03 -3.76 18.67
CA ILE A 198 -0.42 -4.09 17.37
C ILE A 198 -0.57 -3.12 16.19
N ALA A 199 -0.63 -1.79 16.34
CA ALA A 199 -0.80 -0.81 15.25
C ALA A 199 -1.65 -1.29 14.05
N ASP A 200 -2.94 -1.51 14.32
CA ASP A 200 -4.01 -1.85 13.36
C ASP A 200 -3.76 -3.11 12.49
N GLY A 201 -2.84 -3.98 12.89
CA GLY A 201 -2.49 -5.19 12.14
C GLY A 201 -1.58 -4.96 10.92
N TRP A 202 -1.54 -3.75 10.37
CA TRP A 202 -0.61 -3.36 9.31
C TRP A 202 0.85 -3.55 9.70
N PHE A 203 1.17 -3.24 10.96
CA PHE A 203 2.53 -3.42 11.46
C PHE A 203 2.92 -4.89 11.59
N ILE A 204 1.95 -5.81 11.81
CA ILE A 204 2.23 -7.25 11.79
C ILE A 204 2.68 -7.69 10.40
N TYR A 205 2.05 -7.21 9.32
CA TYR A 205 2.52 -7.47 7.96
C TYR A 205 3.93 -6.96 7.69
N PHE A 206 4.28 -5.80 8.26
CA PHE A 206 5.64 -5.26 8.24
C PHE A 206 6.63 -6.17 8.96
N LEU A 207 6.30 -6.67 10.15
CA LEU A 207 7.13 -7.65 10.87
C LEU A 207 7.29 -8.97 10.08
N ILE A 208 6.20 -9.47 9.50
CA ILE A 208 6.21 -10.67 8.64
C ILE A 208 7.21 -10.48 7.50
N GLY A 209 7.18 -9.33 6.82
CA GLY A 209 8.16 -8.97 5.80
C GLY A 209 9.60 -9.15 6.27
N GLY A 210 9.92 -8.62 7.46
CA GLY A 210 11.23 -8.77 8.09
C GLY A 210 11.64 -10.24 8.29
N LEU A 211 10.73 -11.04 8.84
CA LEU A 211 10.93 -12.47 9.14
C LEU A 211 11.03 -13.36 7.88
N LEU A 212 10.48 -12.93 6.76
CA LEU A 212 10.58 -13.68 5.49
C LEU A 212 11.97 -13.58 4.85
N ASN A 213 12.81 -12.64 5.28
CA ASN A 213 14.17 -12.52 4.78
C ASN A 213 15.01 -13.78 5.07
N GLY A 214 15.88 -14.15 4.14
CA GLY A 214 16.75 -15.33 4.27
C GLY A 214 16.06 -16.69 4.04
N LEU A 215 14.73 -16.79 4.17
CA LEU A 215 14.01 -18.04 3.98
C LEU A 215 14.06 -18.53 2.53
N LYS A 216 14.25 -19.84 2.34
CA LYS A 216 14.16 -20.50 1.03
C LYS A 216 12.70 -20.77 0.69
N LEU A 217 11.97 -19.78 0.17
CA LEU A 217 10.54 -19.92 -0.13
C LEU A 217 10.24 -20.71 -1.42
N SER A 218 11.24 -21.04 -2.24
CA SER A 218 11.05 -21.83 -3.47
C SER A 218 10.37 -23.17 -3.24
N LYS A 219 10.64 -23.85 -2.11
CA LYS A 219 9.98 -25.11 -1.74
C LYS A 219 8.48 -24.97 -1.49
N TYR A 220 8.00 -23.77 -1.20
CA TYR A 220 6.59 -23.48 -0.91
C TYR A 220 5.82 -22.94 -2.12
N ARG A 221 6.48 -22.76 -3.28
CA ARG A 221 5.85 -22.20 -4.49
C ARG A 221 4.59 -22.95 -4.91
N LYS A 222 4.57 -24.28 -4.82
CA LYS A 222 3.40 -25.09 -5.18
C LYS A 222 2.19 -24.79 -4.29
N TYR A 223 2.42 -24.53 -3.00
CA TYR A 223 1.37 -24.18 -2.05
C TYR A 223 0.91 -22.72 -2.20
N ALA A 224 1.75 -21.85 -2.76
CA ALA A 224 1.43 -20.43 -2.90
C ALA A 224 0.19 -20.18 -3.77
N TYR A 225 -0.03 -20.97 -4.83
CA TYR A 225 -1.26 -20.90 -5.62
C TYR A 225 -2.49 -21.28 -4.79
N ALA A 226 -2.40 -22.36 -4.00
CA ALA A 226 -3.48 -22.77 -3.11
C ALA A 226 -3.76 -21.70 -2.04
N LEU A 227 -2.73 -21.05 -1.50
CA LEU A 227 -2.87 -19.93 -0.56
C LEU A 227 -3.60 -18.73 -1.18
N CYS A 228 -3.26 -18.36 -2.42
CA CYS A 228 -3.94 -17.28 -3.13
C CYS A 228 -5.42 -17.61 -3.37
N ILE A 229 -5.71 -18.80 -3.89
CA ILE A 229 -7.09 -19.23 -4.20
C ILE A 229 -7.91 -19.33 -2.91
N ALA A 230 -7.39 -20.03 -1.89
CA ALA A 230 -8.08 -20.19 -0.61
C ALA A 230 -8.31 -18.83 0.07
N GLY A 231 -7.29 -17.96 0.10
CA GLY A 231 -7.42 -16.62 0.67
C GLY A 231 -8.45 -15.77 -0.07
N TYR A 232 -8.46 -15.81 -1.41
CA TYR A 232 -9.44 -15.09 -2.21
C TYR A 232 -10.86 -15.62 -2.00
N THR A 233 -11.08 -16.94 -2.08
CA THR A 233 -12.39 -17.56 -1.84
C THR A 233 -12.89 -17.28 -0.42
N LEU A 234 -12.03 -17.40 0.60
CA LEU A 234 -12.40 -17.05 1.97
C LEU A 234 -12.76 -15.57 2.11
N THR A 235 -12.10 -14.68 1.37
CA THR A 235 -12.44 -13.25 1.39
C THR A 235 -13.85 -13.01 0.87
N LEU A 236 -14.21 -13.62 -0.27
CA LEU A 236 -15.57 -13.53 -0.81
C LEU A 236 -16.60 -14.05 0.19
N VAL A 237 -16.36 -15.24 0.75
CA VAL A 237 -17.28 -15.90 1.68
C VAL A 237 -17.43 -15.12 2.97
N ILE A 238 -16.32 -14.77 3.65
CA ILE A 238 -16.37 -14.06 4.95
C ILE A 238 -16.96 -12.67 4.76
N THR A 239 -16.62 -11.96 3.68
CA THR A 239 -17.21 -10.64 3.39
C THR A 239 -18.71 -10.75 3.23
N TRP A 240 -19.17 -11.69 2.40
CA TRP A 240 -20.60 -11.90 2.19
C TRP A 240 -21.32 -12.30 3.47
N VAL A 241 -20.77 -13.24 4.26
CA VAL A 241 -21.33 -13.67 5.55
C VAL A 241 -21.40 -12.53 6.55
N ASN A 242 -20.33 -11.73 6.69
CA ASN A 242 -20.30 -10.62 7.65
C ASN A 242 -21.41 -9.62 7.33
N PHE A 243 -21.53 -9.16 6.09
CA PHE A 243 -22.51 -8.14 5.73
C PHE A 243 -23.95 -8.66 5.60
N ASN A 244 -24.16 -9.85 5.01
CA ASN A 244 -25.49 -10.34 4.66
C ASN A 244 -26.10 -11.30 5.69
N VAL A 245 -25.27 -12.06 6.42
CA VAL A 245 -25.76 -13.10 7.36
C VAL A 245 -25.66 -12.60 8.80
N LEU A 246 -24.49 -12.11 9.20
CA LEU A 246 -24.22 -11.71 10.58
C LEU A 246 -24.57 -10.25 10.87
N SER A 247 -24.90 -9.45 9.84
CA SER A 247 -25.08 -7.99 9.95
C SER A 247 -23.90 -7.29 10.64
N ASN A 248 -22.71 -7.89 10.53
CA ASN A 248 -21.46 -7.38 11.05
C ASN A 248 -20.83 -6.47 10.00
N ASN A 249 -20.85 -5.16 10.24
CA ASN A 249 -20.32 -4.15 9.32
C ASN A 249 -18.78 -4.09 9.29
N GLN A 250 -18.08 -5.14 9.72
CA GLN A 250 -16.63 -5.22 9.69
C GLN A 250 -16.14 -6.05 8.48
N PRO A 251 -15.54 -5.40 7.46
CA PRO A 251 -14.97 -6.12 6.34
C PRO A 251 -13.71 -6.90 6.75
N PRO A 252 -13.51 -8.14 6.27
CA PRO A 252 -12.35 -8.98 6.62
C PRO A 252 -11.11 -8.63 5.78
N TYR A 253 -10.77 -7.34 5.70
CA TYR A 253 -9.69 -6.80 4.87
C TYR A 253 -8.43 -6.40 5.67
N GLY A 254 -8.40 -6.68 6.98
CA GLY A 254 -7.29 -6.34 7.86
C GLY A 254 -6.27 -7.49 7.96
N ILE A 255 -5.83 -7.80 9.19
CA ILE A 255 -4.94 -8.93 9.49
C ILE A 255 -5.64 -10.30 9.43
N ASP A 256 -6.86 -10.35 8.90
CA ASP A 256 -7.68 -11.56 8.80
C ASP A 256 -6.97 -12.70 8.07
N ILE A 257 -7.36 -13.94 8.39
CA ILE A 257 -6.72 -15.14 7.86
C ILE A 257 -6.75 -15.19 6.33
N ASN A 258 -7.88 -14.80 5.73
CA ASN A 258 -8.05 -14.75 4.28
C ASN A 258 -7.04 -13.80 3.61
N MET A 259 -6.80 -12.63 4.21
CA MET A 259 -5.83 -11.65 3.72
C MET A 259 -4.39 -12.13 3.89
N VAL A 260 -4.06 -12.72 5.05
CA VAL A 260 -2.73 -13.28 5.32
C VAL A 260 -2.39 -14.40 4.34
N LEU A 261 -3.32 -15.32 4.08
CA LEU A 261 -3.13 -16.40 3.12
C LEU A 261 -2.85 -15.84 1.72
N CYS A 262 -3.70 -14.92 1.25
CA CYS A 262 -3.58 -14.36 -0.08
C CYS A 262 -2.28 -13.55 -0.27
N ALA A 263 -1.98 -12.62 0.66
CA ALA A 263 -0.76 -11.81 0.61
C ALA A 263 0.52 -12.64 0.74
N SER A 264 0.53 -13.69 1.58
CA SER A 264 1.65 -14.63 1.67
C SER A 264 1.84 -15.42 0.38
N GLY A 265 0.74 -15.85 -0.24
CA GLY A 265 0.74 -16.50 -1.55
C GLY A 265 1.36 -15.60 -2.63
N PHE A 266 0.91 -14.35 -2.73
CA PHE A 266 1.52 -13.36 -3.64
C PHE A 266 3.01 -13.20 -3.36
N PHE A 267 3.40 -12.96 -2.11
CA PHE A 267 4.81 -12.79 -1.78
C PHE A 267 5.67 -13.98 -2.23
N ILE A 268 5.25 -15.22 -1.96
CA ILE A 268 6.00 -16.43 -2.37
C ILE A 268 6.05 -16.56 -3.90
N LEU A 269 4.93 -16.34 -4.61
CA LEU A 269 4.86 -16.45 -6.06
C LEU A 269 5.81 -15.47 -6.75
N PHE A 270 5.76 -14.20 -6.34
CA PHE A 270 6.59 -13.15 -6.92
C PHE A 270 8.06 -13.27 -6.48
N GLN A 271 8.36 -13.56 -5.21
CA GLN A 271 9.76 -13.73 -4.76
C GLN A 271 10.46 -14.91 -5.46
N THR A 272 9.71 -15.94 -5.86
CA THR A 272 10.25 -17.11 -6.56
C THR A 272 10.16 -16.99 -8.09
N MET A 273 9.67 -15.87 -8.61
CA MET A 273 9.52 -15.62 -10.05
C MET A 273 10.86 -15.71 -10.78
N ARG A 274 10.84 -16.33 -11.96
CA ARG A 274 12.02 -16.39 -12.84
C ARG A 274 12.18 -15.08 -13.58
N GLU A 275 13.43 -14.70 -13.82
CA GLU A 275 13.73 -13.53 -14.64
C GLU A 275 13.32 -13.77 -16.09
N SER A 276 12.77 -12.74 -16.70
CA SER A 276 12.34 -12.69 -18.10
C SER A 276 12.46 -11.26 -18.62
N THR A 277 12.36 -11.07 -19.93
CA THR A 277 12.38 -9.73 -20.55
C THR A 277 11.25 -8.85 -19.99
N LEU A 278 10.03 -9.41 -19.86
CA LEU A 278 8.89 -8.70 -19.30
C LEU A 278 9.13 -8.26 -17.86
N THR A 279 9.59 -9.17 -17.00
CA THR A 279 9.82 -8.85 -15.59
C THR A 279 10.94 -7.83 -15.40
N ARG A 280 11.93 -7.78 -16.32
CA ARG A 280 12.96 -6.74 -16.34
C ARG A 280 12.38 -5.35 -16.66
N TRP A 281 11.47 -5.25 -17.62
CA TRP A 281 10.77 -3.99 -17.93
C TRP A 281 9.88 -3.52 -16.80
N ILE A 282 9.10 -4.43 -16.21
CA ILE A 282 8.27 -4.11 -15.03
C ILE A 282 9.17 -3.62 -13.89
N THR A 283 10.30 -4.29 -13.65
CA THR A 283 11.25 -3.88 -12.61
C THR A 283 11.83 -2.48 -12.86
N LYS A 284 12.03 -2.06 -14.12
CA LYS A 284 12.44 -0.67 -14.41
C LYS A 284 11.38 0.35 -14.00
N SER A 285 10.09 0.01 -14.09
CA SER A 285 8.99 0.89 -13.66
C SER A 285 8.84 0.97 -12.14
N SER A 286 9.38 -0.01 -11.39
CA SER A 286 9.25 -0.09 -9.93
C SER A 286 9.74 1.18 -9.20
N LYS A 287 10.75 1.87 -9.74
CA LYS A 287 11.29 3.12 -9.17
C LYS A 287 10.29 4.28 -9.15
N HIS A 288 9.25 4.21 -9.98
CA HIS A 288 8.19 5.23 -10.10
C HIS A 288 6.93 4.86 -9.30
N THR A 289 6.90 3.71 -8.63
CA THR A 289 5.71 3.22 -7.89
C THR A 289 5.28 4.17 -6.77
N TYR A 290 6.23 4.88 -6.15
CA TYR A 290 5.91 5.89 -5.15
C TYR A 290 5.22 7.10 -5.77
N GLY A 291 5.70 7.60 -6.91
CA GLY A 291 5.01 8.67 -7.65
C GLY A 291 3.59 8.27 -8.08
N ILE A 292 3.42 7.02 -8.56
CA ILE A 292 2.11 6.48 -8.94
C ILE A 292 1.18 6.49 -7.73
N TYR A 293 1.65 5.98 -6.60
CA TYR A 293 0.92 6.03 -5.33
C TYR A 293 0.51 7.45 -4.97
N LEU A 294 1.37 8.44 -5.19
CA LEU A 294 1.08 9.81 -4.81
C LEU A 294 0.10 10.54 -5.74
N THR A 295 -0.21 9.99 -6.93
CA THR A 295 -0.93 10.70 -8.00
C THR A 295 -2.16 9.98 -8.53
N HIS A 296 -2.28 8.67 -8.30
CA HIS A 296 -3.32 7.84 -8.92
C HIS A 296 -4.75 8.29 -8.63
N VAL A 297 -5.07 8.79 -7.42
CA VAL A 297 -6.43 9.26 -7.09
C VAL A 297 -6.83 10.46 -7.94
N PHE A 298 -5.91 11.40 -8.15
CA PHE A 298 -6.18 12.53 -9.04
C PHE A 298 -6.40 12.07 -10.49
N MET A 299 -5.54 11.18 -10.99
CA MET A 299 -5.69 10.63 -12.35
C MET A 299 -7.01 9.87 -12.51
N MET A 300 -7.41 9.14 -11.47
CA MET A 300 -8.69 8.45 -11.41
C MET A 300 -9.87 9.42 -11.45
N TYR A 301 -9.86 10.54 -10.72
CA TYR A 301 -10.93 11.53 -10.82
C TYR A 301 -11.11 12.04 -12.24
N TYR A 302 -10.01 12.35 -12.92
CA TYR A 302 -10.03 12.80 -14.31
C TYR A 302 -10.60 11.72 -15.27
N VAL A 303 -10.13 10.47 -15.14
CA VAL A 303 -10.52 9.36 -16.02
C VAL A 303 -11.95 8.89 -15.76
N SER A 304 -12.39 8.90 -14.50
CA SER A 304 -13.66 8.30 -14.07
C SER A 304 -14.87 8.86 -14.84
N GLY A 305 -14.84 10.15 -15.19
CA GLY A 305 -15.89 10.80 -15.98
C GLY A 305 -16.09 10.18 -17.36
N PHE A 306 -14.99 9.83 -18.03
CA PHE A 306 -15.04 9.22 -19.37
C PHE A 306 -15.38 7.73 -19.33
N THR A 307 -14.86 7.00 -18.34
CA THR A 307 -15.12 5.56 -18.23
C THR A 307 -16.58 5.26 -17.88
N LYS A 308 -17.22 6.12 -17.07
CA LYS A 308 -18.64 5.96 -16.69
C LYS A 308 -19.59 6.10 -17.87
N THR A 309 -19.22 6.88 -18.90
CA THR A 309 -20.00 7.00 -20.13
C THR A 309 -19.72 5.89 -21.14
N ALA A 310 -18.59 5.18 -21.01
CA ALA A 310 -18.15 4.18 -21.97
C ALA A 310 -18.77 2.79 -21.77
N THR A 311 -19.21 2.45 -20.55
CA THR A 311 -19.79 1.13 -20.25
C THR A 311 -20.75 1.21 -19.06
N SER A 312 -21.78 0.36 -19.08
CA SER A 312 -22.73 0.17 -17.97
C SER A 312 -22.31 -0.93 -16.98
N SER A 313 -21.25 -1.69 -17.26
CA SER A 313 -20.77 -2.74 -16.37
C SER A 313 -19.81 -2.18 -15.32
N ASP A 314 -20.15 -2.29 -14.04
CA ASP A 314 -19.32 -1.80 -12.94
C ASP A 314 -17.94 -2.46 -12.87
N VAL A 315 -17.85 -3.76 -13.22
CA VAL A 315 -16.57 -4.48 -13.28
C VAL A 315 -15.68 -3.90 -14.37
N ILE A 316 -16.23 -3.76 -15.58
CA ILE A 316 -15.48 -3.24 -16.72
C ILE A 316 -15.11 -1.78 -16.46
N ASN A 317 -16.02 -0.98 -15.92
CA ASN A 317 -15.78 0.40 -15.54
C ASN A 317 -14.60 0.50 -14.55
N SER A 318 -14.67 -0.22 -13.43
CA SER A 318 -13.64 -0.19 -12.39
C SER A 318 -12.27 -0.59 -12.92
N VAL A 319 -12.21 -1.65 -13.74
CA VAL A 319 -10.94 -2.13 -14.34
C VAL A 319 -10.41 -1.15 -15.37
N LEU A 320 -11.25 -0.60 -16.25
CA LEU A 320 -10.84 0.40 -17.23
C LEU A 320 -10.34 1.68 -16.56
N THR A 321 -11.04 2.17 -15.54
CA THR A 321 -10.61 3.32 -14.74
C THR A 321 -9.27 3.04 -14.08
N ALA A 322 -9.09 1.86 -13.47
CA ALA A 322 -7.85 1.49 -12.81
C ALA A 322 -6.67 1.44 -13.80
N VAL A 323 -6.86 0.82 -14.97
CA VAL A 323 -5.82 0.72 -16.01
C VAL A 323 -5.46 2.10 -16.55
N ALA A 324 -6.43 2.92 -16.92
CA ALA A 324 -6.19 4.26 -17.45
C ALA A 324 -5.55 5.19 -16.40
N ALA A 325 -6.06 5.19 -15.17
CA ALA A 325 -5.48 5.97 -14.07
C ALA A 325 -4.05 5.53 -13.75
N PHE A 326 -3.77 4.21 -13.75
CA PHE A 326 -2.44 3.67 -13.53
C PHE A 326 -1.45 4.10 -14.64
N VAL A 327 -1.86 4.02 -15.91
CA VAL A 327 -1.03 4.41 -17.04
C VAL A 327 -0.72 5.91 -16.99
N LEU A 328 -1.73 6.76 -16.76
CA LEU A 328 -1.53 8.21 -16.65
C LEU A 328 -0.65 8.56 -15.45
N ALA A 329 -0.87 7.94 -14.29
CA ALA A 329 -0.05 8.13 -13.10
C ALA A 329 1.40 7.69 -13.35
N LEU A 330 1.62 6.59 -14.08
CA LEU A 330 2.95 6.13 -14.46
C LEU A 330 3.66 7.13 -15.39
N ILE A 331 2.98 7.60 -16.44
CA ILE A 331 3.55 8.61 -17.36
C ILE A 331 3.91 9.88 -16.59
N PHE A 332 2.98 10.40 -15.79
CA PHE A 332 3.19 11.60 -15.00
C PHE A 332 4.36 11.43 -14.02
N SER A 333 4.43 10.30 -13.33
CA SER A 333 5.52 10.00 -12.39
C SER A 333 6.86 9.86 -13.09
N ILE A 334 6.93 9.23 -14.27
CA ILE A 334 8.15 9.14 -15.06
C ILE A 334 8.66 10.55 -15.41
N ILE A 335 7.77 11.45 -15.83
CA ILE A 335 8.12 12.82 -16.19
C ILE A 335 8.63 13.56 -14.96
N LEU A 336 7.83 13.65 -13.89
CA LEU A 336 8.17 14.45 -12.72
C LEU A 336 9.40 13.89 -11.98
N ASP A 337 9.52 12.57 -11.88
CA ASP A 337 10.64 11.94 -11.20
C ASP A 337 11.98 12.21 -11.89
N ASN A 338 12.02 12.09 -13.22
CA ASN A 338 13.27 12.29 -13.97
C ASN A 338 13.64 13.77 -14.12
N LEU A 339 12.65 14.66 -14.19
CA LEU A 339 12.89 16.11 -14.30
C LEU A 339 13.32 16.72 -12.97
N LEU A 340 12.67 16.33 -11.87
CA LEU A 340 12.82 17.02 -10.59
C LEU A 340 13.28 16.08 -9.47
N ILE A 341 12.49 15.06 -9.14
CA ILE A 341 12.66 14.30 -7.89
C ILE A 341 14.02 13.59 -7.83
N LEU A 342 14.37 12.77 -8.82
CA LEU A 342 15.61 12.00 -8.80
C LEU A 342 16.86 12.91 -8.81
N ARG A 343 16.78 14.06 -9.46
CA ARG A 343 17.85 15.06 -9.47
C ARG A 343 18.04 15.69 -8.09
N LEU A 344 16.94 16.08 -7.44
CA LEU A 344 16.95 16.60 -6.07
C LEU A 344 17.49 15.55 -5.09
N LEU A 345 16.99 14.32 -5.15
CA LEU A 345 17.44 13.22 -4.28
C LEU A 345 18.94 12.96 -4.43
N LYS A 346 19.46 12.97 -5.67
CA LYS A 346 20.89 12.78 -5.92
C LYS A 346 21.73 13.89 -5.29
N LYS A 347 21.32 15.16 -5.43
CA LYS A 347 22.02 16.31 -4.82
C LYS A 347 21.99 16.26 -3.29
N LEU A 348 20.81 16.01 -2.70
CA LEU A 348 20.61 16.01 -1.25
C LEU A 348 21.30 14.84 -0.54
N LYS A 349 21.46 13.69 -1.21
CA LYS A 349 22.16 12.52 -0.67
C LYS A 349 23.68 12.60 -0.85
N LEU A 350 24.18 13.23 -1.92
CA LEU A 350 25.62 13.43 -2.14
C LEU A 350 26.22 14.51 -1.25
N SER A 351 25.45 15.54 -0.89
CA SER A 351 25.91 16.66 -0.05
C SER A 351 26.22 16.29 1.42
N LYS A 352 25.99 15.05 1.85
CA LYS A 352 26.16 14.61 3.26
C LYS A 352 26.99 13.33 3.43
N ASN A 353 27.75 12.93 2.42
CA ASN A 353 28.96 12.13 2.65
C ASN A 353 30.13 13.08 2.83
#